data_AF-A0A380FBQ6-F1
#
_entry.id   AF-A0A380FBQ6-F1
#
_cell.length_a   1.000
_cell.length_b   1.000
_cell.length_c   1.000
_cell.angle_alpha   90.00
_cell.angle_beta   90.00
_cell.angle_gamma   90.00
#
_symmetry.space_group_name_H-M   'P 1'
#
loop_
_entity.id
_entity.type
_entity.pdbx_description
1 polymer ?
#
loop_
_entity_poly.entity_id
_entity_poly.type
_entity_poly.pdbx_seq_one_letter_code
_entity_poly.pdbx_strand_id
1 'polypeptide(L)'
;MKDIIYNKLSTIKALKDLKKQVVTEIIYTPKDFEGDYNAKFGAAFGLMPTLAQSNYYRPPNVSRDYKNLYFAGASVHPGAGVPIVLTSAKITVDAMLEDINKGK
;
A
#
# COMPACT_ATOMS: atom_id res chain seq x y z
N MET A 1 13.17 -4.62 -20.74
CA MET A 1 13.16 -3.94 -19.42
C MET A 1 14.28 -4.45 -18.52
N LYS A 2 14.30 -5.74 -18.18
CA LYS A 2 15.28 -6.34 -17.27
C LYS A 2 16.75 -6.13 -17.67
N ASP A 3 17.07 -6.34 -18.94
CA ASP A 3 18.46 -6.13 -19.41
C ASP A 3 18.93 -4.68 -19.28
N ILE A 4 18.01 -3.70 -19.34
CA ILE A 4 18.33 -2.28 -19.09
C ILE A 4 18.77 -2.11 -17.63
N ILE A 5 18.09 -2.76 -16.68
CA ILE A 5 18.44 -2.73 -15.26
C ILE A 5 19.80 -3.40 -15.05
N TYR A 6 20.02 -4.60 -15.61
CA TYR A 6 21.32 -5.28 -15.51
C TYR A 6 22.44 -4.40 -16.05
N ASN A 7 22.29 -3.85 -17.26
CA ASN A 7 23.30 -2.98 -17.86
C ASN A 7 23.57 -1.74 -17.01
N LYS A 8 22.53 -1.16 -16.39
CA LYS A 8 22.68 -0.01 -15.49
C LYS A 8 23.41 -0.39 -14.20
N LEU A 9 23.08 -1.54 -13.59
CA LEU A 9 23.74 -2.01 -12.38
C LEU A 9 25.21 -2.39 -12.64
N SER A 10 25.52 -2.92 -13.82
CA SER A 10 26.89 -3.27 -14.22
C SER A 10 27.84 -2.07 -14.28
N THR A 11 27.35 -0.82 -14.30
CA THR A 11 28.20 0.37 -14.21
C THR A 11 28.77 0.57 -12.80
N ILE A 12 28.19 -0.06 -11.78
CA ILE A 12 28.70 -0.07 -10.42
C ILE A 12 29.78 -1.15 -10.35
N LYS A 13 31.03 -0.78 -10.02
CA LYS A 13 32.20 -1.69 -10.05
C LYS A 13 31.96 -3.01 -9.31
N ALA A 14 31.29 -2.96 -8.16
CA ALA A 14 30.98 -4.14 -7.35
C ALA A 14 29.94 -5.09 -7.98
N LEU A 15 29.16 -4.62 -8.96
CA LEU A 15 28.05 -5.35 -9.60
C LEU A 15 28.34 -5.69 -11.06
N LYS A 16 29.58 -5.55 -11.54
CA LYS A 16 29.95 -5.71 -12.96
C LYS A 16 29.52 -7.05 -13.55
N ASP A 17 29.63 -8.13 -12.79
CA ASP A 17 29.29 -9.49 -13.21
C ASP A 17 27.96 -10.00 -12.61
N LEU A 18 27.12 -9.10 -12.06
CA LEU A 18 25.88 -9.44 -11.35
C LEU A 18 25.03 -10.45 -12.12
N LYS A 19 24.80 -10.23 -13.42
CA LYS A 19 23.97 -11.12 -14.27
C LYS A 19 24.49 -12.57 -14.32
N LYS A 20 25.81 -12.78 -14.21
CA LYS A 20 26.42 -14.12 -14.20
C LYS A 20 26.30 -14.82 -12.84
N GLN A 21 26.05 -14.06 -11.77
CA GLN A 21 25.98 -14.56 -10.39
C GLN A 21 24.55 -14.86 -9.94
N VAL A 22 23.54 -14.53 -10.75
CA VAL A 22 22.14 -14.80 -10.44
C VAL A 22 21.85 -16.30 -10.59
N VAL A 23 21.48 -16.94 -9.48
CA VAL A 23 21.08 -18.36 -9.46
C VAL A 23 19.57 -18.51 -9.67
N THR A 24 18.79 -17.59 -9.12
CA THR A 24 17.32 -17.57 -9.21
C THR A 24 16.83 -16.15 -9.37
N GLU A 25 15.72 -15.97 -10.07
CA GLU A 25 15.11 -14.66 -10.30
C GLU A 25 13.58 -14.80 -10.23
N ILE A 26 12.95 -13.89 -9.50
CA ILE A 26 11.49 -13.72 -9.49
C ILE A 26 11.20 -12.32 -10.00
N ILE A 27 10.27 -12.25 -10.96
CA ILE A 27 9.80 -10.97 -11.51
C ILE A 27 8.41 -10.74 -10.94
N TYR A 28 8.22 -9.56 -10.37
CA TYR A 28 6.96 -9.14 -9.79
C TYR A 28 6.64 -7.74 -10.30
N THR A 29 5.40 -7.54 -10.75
CA THR A 29 4.95 -6.40 -11.53
C THR A 29 3.69 -5.79 -10.91
N PRO A 30 3.27 -4.59 -11.34
CA PRO A 30 2.00 -4.03 -10.91
C PRO A 30 0.79 -4.93 -11.16
N LYS A 31 0.81 -5.78 -12.21
CA LYS A 31 -0.27 -6.74 -12.46
C LYS A 31 -0.34 -7.83 -11.40
N ASP A 32 0.81 -8.25 -10.89
CA ASP A 32 0.88 -9.23 -9.82
C ASP A 32 0.36 -8.61 -8.51
N PHE A 33 0.68 -7.35 -8.23
CA PHE A 33 0.06 -6.62 -7.10
C PHE A 33 -1.47 -6.52 -7.22
N GLU A 34 -1.97 -6.24 -8.42
CA GLU A 34 -3.42 -6.17 -8.68
C GLU A 34 -4.09 -7.53 -8.49
N GLY A 35 -3.47 -8.62 -8.97
CA GLY A 35 -4.00 -9.98 -8.84
C GLY A 35 -3.90 -10.54 -7.42
N ASP A 36 -2.74 -10.42 -6.77
CA ASP A 36 -2.47 -11.09 -5.49
C ASP A 36 -3.06 -10.33 -4.29
N TYR A 37 -3.14 -9.00 -4.37
CA TYR A 37 -3.57 -8.16 -3.24
C TYR A 37 -4.85 -7.37 -3.50
N ASN A 38 -5.49 -7.54 -4.66
CA ASN A 38 -6.58 -6.66 -5.11
C ASN A 38 -6.19 -5.17 -5.07
N ALA A 39 -4.90 -4.87 -5.25
CA ALA A 39 -4.39 -3.51 -5.25
C ALA A 39 -4.68 -2.86 -6.60
N LYS A 40 -5.74 -2.06 -6.67
CA LYS A 40 -6.13 -1.35 -7.90
C LYS A 40 -4.94 -0.66 -8.56
N PHE A 41 -4.76 -0.88 -9.86
CA PHE A 41 -3.61 -0.39 -10.66
C PHE A 41 -2.23 -0.91 -10.23
N GLY A 42 -2.17 -1.94 -9.39
CA GLY A 42 -0.93 -2.45 -8.81
C GLY A 42 -0.28 -1.50 -7.79
N ALA A 43 -1.08 -0.62 -7.16
CA ALA A 43 -0.56 0.40 -6.26
C ALA A 43 -0.02 -0.19 -4.95
N ALA A 44 1.31 -0.25 -4.81
CA ALA A 44 1.97 -0.77 -3.61
C ALA A 44 1.66 0.00 -2.30
N PHE A 45 1.26 1.28 -2.42
CA PHE A 45 1.04 2.18 -1.28
C PHE A 45 -0.34 2.87 -1.32
N GLY A 46 -1.31 2.29 -2.03
CA GLY A 46 -2.65 2.86 -2.14
C GLY A 46 -2.66 4.21 -2.88
N LEU A 47 -3.39 5.19 -2.33
CA LEU A 47 -3.59 6.50 -2.97
C LEU A 47 -2.29 7.31 -3.10
N MET A 48 -2.17 8.01 -4.23
CA MET A 48 -1.02 8.88 -4.53
C MET A 48 -0.96 10.05 -3.53
N PRO A 49 0.23 10.46 -3.06
CA PRO A 49 0.38 11.53 -2.06
C PRO A 49 0.22 12.92 -2.68
N THR A 50 -0.94 13.18 -3.29
CA THR A 50 -1.33 14.53 -3.74
C THR A 50 -2.15 15.23 -2.68
N LEU A 51 -2.19 16.56 -2.70
CA LEU A 51 -3.02 17.35 -1.78
C LEU A 51 -4.49 16.91 -1.83
N ALA A 52 -5.02 16.62 -3.03
CA ALA A 52 -6.40 16.21 -3.23
C ALA A 52 -6.72 14.76 -2.80
N GLN A 53 -5.71 13.95 -2.49
CA GLN A 53 -5.88 12.55 -2.05
C GLN A 53 -5.27 12.29 -0.66
N SER A 54 -4.82 13.33 0.03
CA SER A 54 -4.15 13.25 1.33
C SER A 54 -4.96 13.91 2.44
N ASN A 55 -4.54 13.68 3.69
CA ASN A 55 -5.12 14.28 4.89
C ASN A 55 -6.66 14.16 4.92
N TYR A 56 -7.35 15.30 4.94
CA TYR A 56 -8.81 15.39 5.02
C TYR A 56 -9.53 14.73 3.85
N TYR A 57 -8.93 14.74 2.66
CA TYR A 57 -9.52 14.17 1.45
C TYR A 57 -9.27 12.67 1.29
N ARG A 58 -8.45 12.09 2.16
CA ARG A 58 -8.27 10.63 2.19
C ARG A 58 -9.56 9.99 2.71
N PRO A 59 -10.01 8.85 2.14
CA PRO A 59 -11.20 8.16 2.64
C PRO A 59 -11.10 7.88 4.15
N PRO A 60 -12.15 8.20 4.93
CA PRO A 60 -12.16 7.97 6.38
C PRO A 60 -12.31 6.49 6.72
N ASN A 61 -11.94 6.13 7.95
CA ASN A 61 -12.09 4.77 8.48
C ASN A 61 -13.54 4.35 8.74
N VAL A 62 -14.48 5.30 8.78
CA VAL A 62 -15.91 5.06 9.01
C VAL A 62 -16.68 5.48 7.77
N SER A 63 -17.56 4.61 7.29
CA SER A 63 -18.43 4.94 6.17
C SER A 63 -19.35 6.11 6.50
N ARG A 64 -19.47 7.05 5.56
CA ARG A 64 -20.42 8.17 5.66
C ARG A 64 -21.83 7.78 5.22
N ASP A 65 -21.93 6.75 4.39
CA ASP A 65 -23.16 6.38 3.69
C ASP A 65 -23.87 5.18 4.33
N TYR A 66 -23.13 4.34 5.06
CA TYR A 66 -23.64 3.07 5.61
C TYR A 66 -23.28 2.93 7.08
N LYS A 67 -24.26 2.57 7.91
CA LYS A 67 -24.04 2.22 9.32
C LYS A 67 -23.25 0.91 9.43
N ASN A 68 -22.42 0.81 10.46
CA ASN A 68 -21.67 -0.40 10.79
C ASN A 68 -20.70 -0.88 9.69
N LEU A 69 -20.30 0.03 8.79
CA LEU A 69 -19.30 -0.22 7.76
C LEU A 69 -18.04 0.60 8.05
N TYR A 70 -16.92 -0.11 8.18
CA TYR A 70 -15.63 0.46 8.57
C TYR A 70 -14.54 0.00 7.60
N PHE A 71 -13.48 0.79 7.49
CA PHE A 71 -12.36 0.56 6.59
C PHE A 71 -11.03 0.78 7.32
N ALA A 72 -10.08 -0.12 7.08
CA ALA A 72 -8.71 -0.02 7.60
C ALA A 72 -7.70 -0.37 6.49
N GLY A 73 -6.50 0.22 6.54
CA GLY A 73 -5.40 -0.12 5.63
C GLY A 73 -4.79 1.08 4.90
N ALA A 74 -3.99 0.80 3.86
CA ALA A 74 -3.12 1.79 3.21
C ALA A 74 -3.85 2.87 2.39
N SER A 75 -5.04 2.54 1.90
CA SER A 75 -5.84 3.43 1.05
C SER A 75 -6.81 4.33 1.83
N VAL A 76 -6.91 4.13 3.14
CA VAL A 76 -7.74 4.95 4.03
C VAL A 76 -6.86 5.77 4.98
N HIS A 77 -7.47 6.67 5.73
CA HIS A 77 -6.75 7.44 6.75
C HIS A 77 -6.02 6.49 7.75
N PRO A 78 -4.77 6.79 8.14
CA PRO A 78 -3.94 7.94 7.76
C PRO A 78 -3.19 7.78 6.43
N GLY A 79 -2.93 6.54 6.00
CA GLY A 79 -2.27 6.24 4.73
C GLY A 79 -1.43 4.96 4.75
N ALA A 80 -0.39 4.93 3.93
CA ALA A 80 0.40 3.74 3.67
C ALA A 80 1.68 3.62 4.51
N GLY A 81 2.23 2.41 4.56
CA GLY A 81 3.41 2.04 5.37
C GLY A 81 3.02 1.26 6.61
N VAL A 82 3.84 0.28 7.00
CA VAL A 82 3.51 -0.69 8.08
C VAL A 82 3.03 -0.02 9.38
N PRO A 83 3.73 0.99 9.94
CA PRO A 83 3.25 1.66 11.16
C PRO A 83 1.93 2.41 10.96
N ILE A 84 1.72 2.98 9.77
CA ILE A 84 0.55 3.80 9.46
C ILE A 84 -0.69 2.93 9.24
N VAL A 85 -0.56 1.78 8.59
CA VAL A 85 -1.67 0.84 8.43
C VAL A 85 -2.08 0.21 9.76
N LEU A 86 -1.13 -0.03 10.67
CA LEU A 86 -1.45 -0.46 12.05
C LEU A 86 -2.18 0.65 12.82
N THR A 87 -1.78 1.90 12.64
CA THR A 87 -2.50 3.06 13.19
C THR A 87 -3.91 3.16 12.63
N SER A 88 -4.08 2.94 11.31
CA SER A 88 -5.38 2.90 10.66
C SER A 88 -6.30 1.84 11.28
N ALA A 89 -5.78 0.63 11.52
CA ALA A 89 -6.53 -0.42 12.21
C ALA A 89 -6.96 0.01 13.61
N LYS A 90 -6.05 0.63 14.39
CA LYS A 90 -6.38 1.14 15.72
C LYS A 90 -7.52 2.17 15.70
N ILE A 91 -7.43 3.19 14.84
CA ILE A 91 -8.47 4.22 14.68
C ILE A 91 -9.82 3.58 14.34
N THR A 92 -9.80 2.58 13.46
CA THR A 92 -11.00 1.85 13.05
C THR A 92 -11.65 1.13 14.23
N VAL A 93 -10.85 0.40 15.02
CA VAL A 93 -11.33 -0.32 16.21
C VAL A 93 -11.88 0.64 17.27
N ASP A 94 -11.17 1.75 17.52
CA ASP A 94 -11.62 2.77 18.48
C ASP A 94 -12.99 3.34 18.08
N ALA A 95 -13.20 3.62 16.78
CA ALA A 95 -14.47 4.09 16.25
C ALA A 95 -15.59 3.04 16.37
N MET A 96 -15.29 1.76 16.12
CA MET A 96 -16.25 0.68 16.31
C MET A 96 -16.70 0.56 17.77
N LEU A 97 -15.76 0.62 18.71
CA LEU A 97 -16.06 0.56 20.15
C LEU A 97 -16.90 1.76 20.60
N GLU A 98 -16.63 2.95 20.07
CA GLU A 98 -17.42 4.14 20.34
C GLU A 98 -18.87 3.99 19.86
N ASP A 99 -19.09 3.47 18.66
CA ASP A 99 -20.44 3.25 18.13
C ASP A 99 -21.19 2.17 18.92
N ILE A 100 -20.53 1.08 19.33
CA ILE A 100 -21.09 0.05 20.21
C ILE A 100 -21.53 0.66 21.55
N ASN A 101 -20.69 1.46 22.19
CA ASN A 101 -21.00 2.10 23.47
C ASN A 101 -22.16 3.10 23.36
N LYS A 102 -22.38 3.68 22.18
CA LYS A 102 -23.52 4.56 21.88
C LYS A 102 -24.78 3.81 21.45
N GLY A 103 -24.73 2.48 21.33
CA GLY A 103 -25.85 1.63 20.93
C GLY A 103 -26.28 1.84 19.46
N LYS A 104 -25.34 2.15 18.58
CA LYS A 104 -25.60 2.36 17.15
C LYS A 104 -25.53 1.08 16.32
#